data_AF-A0A2D6K3C0-F1
#
_entry.id   AF-A0A2D6K3C0-F1
#
_cell.length_a   1.000
_cell.length_b   1.000
_cell.length_c   1.000
_cell.angle_alpha   90.00
_cell.angle_beta   90.00
_cell.angle_gamma   90.00
#
_symmetry.space_group_name_H-M   'P 1'
#
loop_
_entity.id
_entity.type
_entity.pdbx_description
1 polymer ?
#
loop_
_entity_poly.entity_id
_entity_poly.type
_entity_poly.pdbx_seq_one_letter_code
_entity_poly.pdbx_strand_id
1 'polypeptide(L)'
;MAQINYALDGTDNLLMPLPPEKTAAEDMDIYVRFMRHMRCIPTSRRILRILSAIQFTADMLDCSDAHVGKVLVNLGLRAPRKAFPASFLSYADTALKHSGWDVAGPNAALEELRLFWSRYQDDDHDDLSCSHDGAANVQGGASGSTGYPLLDLMMSA
;
A
#
# COMPACT_ATOMS: atom_id res chain seq x y z
N MET A 1 21.69 15.02 -15.65
CA MET A 1 21.01 14.26 -14.58
C MET A 1 19.57 14.07 -15.01
N ALA A 2 19.20 12.88 -15.47
CA ALA A 2 17.85 12.61 -15.96
C ALA A 2 16.89 12.55 -14.78
N GLN A 3 15.99 13.53 -14.69
CA GLN A 3 14.86 13.52 -13.76
C GLN A 3 13.83 12.53 -14.30
N ILE A 4 13.72 11.36 -13.68
CA ILE A 4 12.60 10.45 -13.96
C ILE A 4 11.40 10.99 -13.17
N ASN A 5 10.45 11.57 -13.90
CA ASN A 5 9.14 11.94 -13.38
C ASN A 5 8.39 10.66 -12.99
N TYR A 6 8.45 10.28 -11.71
CA TYR A 6 7.53 9.31 -11.15
C TYR A 6 6.14 9.95 -11.11
N ALA A 7 5.15 9.31 -11.73
CA ALA A 7 3.76 9.71 -11.63
C ALA A 7 3.30 9.58 -10.16
N LEU A 8 3.47 10.65 -9.40
CA LEU A 8 2.96 10.81 -8.05
C LEU A 8 1.48 11.19 -8.15
N ASP A 9 0.63 10.17 -8.18
CA ASP A 9 -0.82 10.34 -7.99
C ASP A 9 -1.16 10.18 -6.50
N GLY A 10 -1.17 11.32 -5.81
CA GLY A 10 -2.07 11.63 -4.68
C GLY A 10 -1.92 10.90 -3.34
N THR A 11 -2.01 9.58 -3.28
CA THR A 11 -2.23 8.86 -2.00
C THR A 11 -1.61 7.47 -1.90
N ASP A 12 -0.97 6.96 -2.96
CA ASP A 12 -0.44 5.60 -2.99
C ASP A 12 1.06 5.59 -3.32
N ASN A 13 1.88 5.82 -2.30
CA ASN A 13 3.33 5.69 -2.37
C ASN A 13 3.71 4.27 -2.89
N LEU A 14 3.88 4.11 -4.20
CA LEU A 14 4.28 2.85 -4.83
C LEU A 14 5.48 3.13 -5.72
N LEU A 15 6.58 2.43 -5.48
CA LEU A 15 7.73 2.41 -6.37
C LEU A 15 7.75 1.08 -7.13
N MET A 16 7.85 1.17 -8.45
CA MET A 16 7.89 0.01 -9.34
C MET A 16 9.31 -0.57 -9.38
N PRO A 17 9.45 -1.90 -9.54
CA PRO A 17 10.75 -2.55 -9.67
C PRO A 17 11.45 -2.08 -10.94
N LEU A 18 12.77 -2.03 -10.89
CA LEU A 18 13.64 -1.74 -12.02
C LEU A 18 14.00 -3.03 -12.76
N PRO A 19 14.23 -2.97 -14.08
CA PRO A 19 14.72 -4.10 -14.82
C PRO A 19 16.09 -4.55 -14.25
N PRO A 20 16.27 -5.85 -14.00
CA PRO A 20 17.54 -6.37 -13.50
C PRO A 20 18.68 -6.15 -14.51
N GLU A 21 19.76 -5.46 -14.11
CA GLU A 21 20.91 -5.15 -15.00
C GLU A 21 21.98 -6.27 -15.06
N LYS A 22 22.13 -7.05 -13.98
CA LYS A 22 23.25 -8.03 -13.81
C LYS A 22 22.84 -9.37 -13.21
N THR A 23 21.54 -9.57 -13.03
CA THR A 23 20.99 -10.65 -12.19
C THR A 23 20.66 -11.90 -12.99
N ALA A 24 20.38 -13.01 -12.28
CA ALA A 24 20.12 -14.31 -12.88
C ALA A 24 18.93 -14.24 -13.85
N ALA A 25 18.92 -15.09 -14.88
CA ALA A 25 17.84 -15.15 -15.88
C ALA A 25 16.45 -15.30 -15.25
N GLU A 26 16.37 -15.95 -14.08
CA GLU A 26 15.17 -16.11 -13.27
C GLU A 26 14.59 -14.77 -12.78
N ASP A 27 15.42 -13.83 -12.33
CA ASP A 27 14.97 -12.53 -11.84
C ASP A 27 14.36 -11.69 -12.98
N MET A 28 14.95 -11.79 -14.18
CA MET A 28 14.38 -11.20 -15.39
C MET A 28 13.03 -11.81 -15.73
N ASP A 29 12.92 -13.13 -15.63
CA ASP A 29 11.72 -13.88 -15.90
C ASP A 29 10.57 -13.52 -14.94
N ILE A 30 10.89 -13.32 -13.66
CA ILE A 30 9.97 -12.80 -12.65
C ILE A 30 9.55 -11.37 -13.00
N TYR A 31 10.51 -10.48 -13.27
CA TYR A 31 10.26 -9.08 -13.59
C TYR A 31 9.34 -8.92 -14.81
N VAL A 32 9.64 -9.60 -15.91
CA VAL A 32 8.88 -9.48 -17.16
C VAL A 32 7.44 -9.98 -16.98
N ARG A 33 7.24 -11.12 -16.31
CA ARG A 33 5.91 -11.69 -16.06
C ARG A 33 5.08 -10.79 -15.13
N PHE A 34 5.69 -10.30 -14.05
CA PHE A 34 5.06 -9.35 -13.14
C PHE A 34 4.63 -8.06 -13.88
N MET A 35 5.54 -7.45 -14.63
CA MET A 35 5.27 -6.20 -15.36
C MET A 35 4.22 -6.39 -16.46
N ARG A 36 4.20 -7.55 -17.12
CA ARG A 36 3.16 -7.90 -18.10
C ARG A 36 1.80 -8.01 -17.43
N HIS A 37 1.72 -8.71 -16.30
CA HIS A 37 0.45 -8.91 -15.59
C HIS A 37 -0.10 -7.58 -15.02
N MET A 38 0.78 -6.73 -14.49
CA MET A 38 0.43 -5.38 -14.02
C MET A 38 -0.22 -4.49 -15.11
N ARG A 39 0.11 -4.72 -16.38
CA ARG A 39 -0.49 -3.99 -17.53
C ARG A 39 -1.85 -4.56 -17.96
N CYS A 40 -2.13 -5.82 -17.66
CA CYS A 40 -3.33 -6.53 -18.11
C CYS A 40 -4.46 -6.51 -17.08
N ILE A 41 -4.19 -6.25 -15.80
CA ILE A 41 -5.20 -6.26 -14.74
C ILE A 41 -6.03 -4.95 -14.75
N PRO A 42 -7.35 -4.99 -15.02
CA PRO A 42 -8.24 -3.85 -14.88
C PRO A 42 -8.70 -3.76 -13.42
N THR A 43 -7.84 -3.31 -12.52
CA THR A 43 -8.22 -3.11 -11.11
C THR A 43 -7.85 -1.69 -10.68
N SER A 44 -8.85 -0.94 -10.22
CA SER A 44 -8.69 0.40 -9.66
C SER A 44 -7.88 0.38 -8.36
N ARG A 45 -7.96 -0.71 -7.60
CA ARG A 45 -7.23 -0.90 -6.34
C ARG A 45 -5.81 -1.40 -6.60
N ARG A 46 -4.85 -0.49 -6.55
CA ARG A 46 -3.42 -0.72 -6.78
C ARG A 46 -2.82 -1.82 -5.88
N ILE A 47 -3.23 -1.87 -4.61
CA ILE A 47 -2.79 -2.91 -3.63
C ILE A 47 -3.16 -4.32 -4.12
N LEU A 48 -4.43 -4.52 -4.50
CA LEU A 48 -4.90 -5.82 -4.98
C LEU A 48 -4.20 -6.20 -6.28
N ARG A 49 -3.94 -5.22 -7.16
CA ARG A 49 -3.23 -5.42 -8.42
C ARG A 49 -1.81 -5.98 -8.22
N ILE A 50 -1.09 -5.47 -7.22
CA ILE A 50 0.26 -5.96 -6.89
C ILE A 50 0.19 -7.37 -6.32
N LEU A 51 -0.69 -7.59 -5.34
CA LEU A 51 -0.86 -8.90 -4.71
C LEU A 51 -1.21 -9.97 -5.74
N SER A 52 -2.18 -9.69 -6.61
CA SER A 52 -2.58 -10.62 -7.68
C SER A 52 -1.46 -10.83 -8.70
N ALA A 53 -0.67 -9.81 -9.02
CA ALA A 53 0.47 -9.96 -9.91
C ALA A 53 1.59 -10.80 -9.32
N ILE A 54 1.84 -10.71 -8.01
CA ILE A 54 2.81 -11.56 -7.32
C ILE A 54 2.34 -13.02 -7.34
N GLN A 55 1.07 -13.27 -6.95
CA GLN A 55 0.50 -14.61 -6.94
C GLN A 55 0.49 -15.24 -8.33
N PHE A 56 0.03 -14.50 -9.34
CA PHE A 56 0.03 -14.99 -10.72
C PHE A 56 1.45 -15.32 -11.22
N THR A 57 2.43 -14.48 -10.87
CA THR A 57 3.82 -14.73 -11.29
C THR A 57 4.41 -15.95 -10.59
N ALA A 58 4.07 -16.17 -9.31
CA ALA A 58 4.45 -17.34 -8.54
C ALA A 58 3.84 -18.62 -9.14
N ASP A 59 2.54 -18.60 -9.45
CA ASP A 59 1.84 -19.72 -10.08
C ASP A 59 2.40 -20.04 -11.47
N MET A 60 2.79 -19.03 -12.25
CA MET A 60 3.38 -19.22 -13.58
C MET A 60 4.79 -19.81 -13.57
N LEU A 61 5.55 -19.55 -12.51
CA LEU A 61 6.95 -19.98 -12.38
C LEU A 61 7.11 -21.20 -11.47
N ASP A 62 6.00 -21.71 -10.92
CA ASP A 62 5.98 -22.81 -9.95
C ASP A 62 6.93 -22.55 -8.76
N CYS A 63 6.94 -21.31 -8.27
CA CYS A 63 7.78 -20.87 -7.16
C CYS A 63 6.95 -20.20 -6.07
N SER A 64 7.52 -20.08 -4.87
CA SER A 64 6.77 -19.47 -3.76
C SER A 64 6.52 -17.97 -4.00
N ASP A 65 5.32 -17.50 -3.63
CA ASP A 65 4.94 -16.09 -3.60
C ASP A 65 5.87 -15.24 -2.72
N ALA A 66 6.41 -15.82 -1.64
CA ALA A 66 7.45 -15.23 -0.81
C ALA A 66 8.76 -14.97 -1.59
N HIS A 67 9.17 -15.92 -2.44
CA HIS A 67 10.36 -15.79 -3.26
C HIS A 67 10.20 -14.69 -4.32
N VAL A 68 9.08 -14.70 -5.04
CA VAL A 68 8.74 -13.65 -6.02
C VAL A 68 8.71 -12.27 -5.36
N GLY A 69 8.05 -12.15 -4.20
CA GLY A 69 8.02 -10.91 -3.43
C GLY A 69 9.41 -10.41 -3.04
N LYS A 70 10.29 -11.31 -2.58
CA LYS A 70 11.67 -10.99 -2.23
C LYS A 70 12.47 -10.49 -3.43
N VAL A 71 12.38 -11.16 -4.58
CA VAL A 71 13.07 -10.73 -5.81
C VAL A 71 12.58 -9.35 -6.22
N LEU A 72 11.26 -9.12 -6.27
CA LEU A 72 10.71 -7.82 -6.66
C LEU A 72 11.13 -6.69 -5.71
N VAL A 73 11.20 -6.95 -4.39
CA VAL A 73 11.70 -5.97 -3.41
C VAL A 73 13.18 -5.68 -3.63
N ASN A 74 13.99 -6.69 -3.92
CA ASN A 74 15.40 -6.51 -4.27
C ASN A 74 15.58 -5.69 -5.55
N LEU A 75 14.65 -5.80 -6.51
CA LEU A 75 14.61 -4.99 -7.73
C LEU A 75 14.05 -3.57 -7.51
N GLY A 76 13.62 -3.22 -6.30
CA GLY A 76 13.17 -1.87 -5.95
C GLY A 76 11.66 -1.69 -5.83
N LEU A 77 10.86 -2.77 -5.84
CA LEU A 77 9.42 -2.66 -5.53
C LEU A 77 9.26 -2.16 -4.08
N ARG A 78 8.56 -1.04 -3.90
CA ARG A 78 8.14 -0.54 -2.58
C ARG A 78 6.64 -0.33 -2.60
N ALA A 79 5.93 -1.07 -1.77
CA ALA A 79 4.48 -1.04 -1.70
C ALA A 79 4.00 -1.09 -0.25
N PRO A 80 2.75 -0.68 0.03
CA PRO A 80 2.15 -0.83 1.36
C PRO A 80 2.17 -2.29 1.82
N ARG A 81 2.25 -2.51 3.13
CA ARG A 81 2.34 -3.85 3.72
C ARG A 81 1.20 -4.80 3.31
N LYS A 82 0.00 -4.24 3.08
CA LYS A 82 -1.20 -4.96 2.61
C LYS A 82 -1.09 -5.49 1.17
N ALA A 83 -0.12 -5.02 0.38
CA ALA A 83 0.05 -5.40 -1.02
C ALA A 83 0.90 -6.66 -1.22
N PHE A 84 1.52 -7.17 -0.14
CA PHE A 84 2.38 -8.34 -0.18
C PHE A 84 1.67 -9.59 0.34
N PRO A 85 2.04 -10.78 -0.17
CA PRO A 85 1.51 -12.04 0.35
C PRO A 85 1.94 -12.29 1.80
N ALA A 86 1.10 -13.00 2.55
CA ALA A 86 1.33 -13.28 3.97
C ALA A 86 2.64 -14.07 4.22
N SER A 87 3.01 -14.94 3.30
CA SER A 87 4.26 -15.71 3.32
C SER A 87 5.50 -14.80 3.27
N PHE A 88 5.48 -13.79 2.40
CA PHE A 88 6.54 -12.77 2.33
C PHE A 88 6.58 -11.92 3.60
N LEU A 89 5.43 -11.51 4.13
CA LEU A 89 5.36 -10.70 5.35
C LEU A 89 5.96 -11.44 6.56
N SER A 90 5.66 -12.74 6.70
CA SER A 90 6.26 -13.57 7.75
C SER A 90 7.79 -13.65 7.62
N TYR A 91 8.29 -13.82 6.38
CA TYR A 91 9.72 -13.77 6.09
C TYR A 91 10.32 -12.41 6.45
N ALA A 92 9.69 -11.31 6.03
CA ALA A 92 10.15 -9.95 6.30
C ALA A 92 10.21 -9.67 7.80
N ASP A 93 9.16 -10.02 8.55
CA ASP A 93 9.12 -9.83 10.00
C ASP A 93 10.19 -10.65 10.72
N THR A 94 10.45 -11.86 10.25
CA THR A 94 11.50 -12.71 10.80
C THR A 94 12.88 -12.13 10.52
N ALA A 95 13.15 -11.69 9.28
CA ALA A 95 14.41 -11.09 8.89
C ALA A 95 14.68 -9.75 9.63
N LEU A 96 13.66 -8.92 9.81
CA LEU A 96 13.76 -7.64 10.51
C LEU A 96 13.97 -7.78 12.03
N LYS A 97 13.60 -8.92 12.62
CA LYS A 97 13.84 -9.22 14.03
C LYS A 97 15.29 -9.63 14.32
N HIS A 98 16.03 -10.10 13.31
CA HIS A 98 17.42 -10.51 13.48
C HIS A 98 18.35 -9.29 13.32
N SER A 99 19.30 -9.14 14.25
CA SER A 99 20.34 -8.11 14.16
C SER A 99 21.26 -8.38 12.96
N GLY A 100 21.71 -7.34 12.26
CA GLY A 100 22.47 -7.41 10.98
C GLY A 100 23.83 -8.15 11.00
N TRP A 101 24.16 -8.84 12.08
CA TRP A 101 25.30 -9.76 12.19
C TRP A 101 24.93 -11.22 11.92
N ASP A 102 23.64 -11.52 11.79
CA ASP A 102 23.17 -12.87 11.49
C ASP A 102 23.19 -13.13 9.98
N VAL A 103 23.51 -14.36 9.57
CA VAL A 103 23.60 -14.76 8.14
C VAL A 103 22.23 -14.66 7.45
N ALA A 104 21.14 -14.58 8.24
CA ALA A 104 19.78 -14.31 7.81
C ALA A 104 19.35 -12.83 7.96
N GLY A 105 20.31 -11.90 8.12
CA GLY A 105 20.05 -10.49 8.33
C GLY A 105 19.29 -9.81 7.19
N PRO A 106 18.68 -8.63 7.46
CA PRO A 106 17.89 -7.92 6.47
C PRO A 106 18.75 -7.45 5.30
N ASN A 107 18.29 -7.71 4.08
CA ASN A 107 18.91 -7.16 2.88
C ASN A 107 18.71 -5.63 2.85
N ALA A 108 19.61 -4.87 2.22
CA ALA A 108 19.51 -3.41 2.10
C ALA A 108 18.13 -2.98 1.55
N ALA A 109 17.63 -3.71 0.55
CA ALA A 109 16.30 -3.48 -0.01
C ALA A 109 15.14 -3.70 0.98
N LEU A 110 15.31 -4.63 1.93
CA LEU A 110 14.32 -4.91 2.97
C LEU A 110 14.34 -3.84 4.06
N GLU A 111 15.51 -3.30 4.41
CA GLU A 111 15.62 -2.19 5.37
C GLU A 111 15.01 -0.90 4.77
N GLU A 112 15.24 -0.65 3.49
CA GLU A 112 14.56 0.44 2.76
C GLU A 112 13.04 0.24 2.72
N LEU A 113 12.56 -0.99 2.53
CA LEU A 113 11.12 -1.30 2.59
C LEU A 113 10.56 -1.09 4.01
N ARG A 114 11.32 -1.41 5.06
CA ARG A 114 10.94 -1.13 6.44
C ARG A 114 10.84 0.38 6.69
N LEU A 115 11.83 1.16 6.27
CA LEU A 115 11.80 2.62 6.38
C LEU A 115 10.60 3.21 5.62
N PHE A 116 10.31 2.64 4.45
CA PHE A 116 9.14 2.98 3.66
C PHE A 116 7.83 2.70 4.43
N TRP A 117 7.69 1.55 5.10
CA TRP A 117 6.53 1.24 5.93
C TRP A 117 6.40 2.13 7.17
N SER A 118 7.52 2.48 7.81
CA SER A 118 7.52 3.37 8.98
C SER A 118 6.92 4.72 8.62
N ARG A 119 7.32 5.30 7.48
CA ARG A 119 6.79 6.59 7.01
C ARG A 119 5.30 6.53 6.66
N TYR A 120 4.85 5.41 6.09
CA TYR A 120 3.46 5.23 5.69
C TYR A 120 2.51 5.00 6.88
N GLN A 121 2.99 4.51 8.02
CA GLN A 121 2.18 4.31 9.22
C GLN A 121 1.93 5.61 10.01
N ASP A 122 2.83 6.60 9.88
CA ASP A 122 2.70 7.88 10.58
C ASP A 122 1.54 8.74 9.99
N ASP A 123 1.21 8.57 8.71
CA ASP A 123 0.17 9.37 8.02
C ASP A 123 -1.29 8.98 8.37
N ASP A 124 -1.54 7.80 8.96
CA ASP A 124 -2.90 7.33 9.31
C ASP A 124 -3.39 7.87 10.68
N HIS A 125 -2.60 8.68 11.41
CA HIS A 125 -2.88 9.03 12.82
C HIS A 125 -3.20 10.51 13.13
N ASP A 126 -3.35 11.41 12.14
CA ASP A 126 -3.43 12.86 12.38
C ASP A 126 -4.80 13.55 12.11
N ASP A 127 -5.94 12.89 12.28
CA ASP A 127 -7.26 13.52 11.99
C ASP A 127 -8.35 13.40 13.07
N LEU A 128 -8.02 13.25 14.37
CA LEU A 128 -9.04 13.32 15.44
C LEU A 128 -8.59 14.04 16.73
N SER A 129 -8.04 15.25 16.61
CA SER A 129 -8.04 16.19 17.75
C SER A 129 -8.36 17.64 17.34
N CYS A 130 -9.53 17.87 16.77
CA CYS A 130 -10.13 19.20 16.83
C CYS A 130 -10.70 19.41 18.24
N SER A 131 -9.84 19.83 19.17
CA SER A 131 -10.26 20.35 20.48
C SER A 131 -11.14 21.58 20.26
N HIS A 132 -12.45 21.39 20.39
CA HIS A 132 -13.43 22.46 20.34
C HIS A 132 -13.58 23.09 21.73
N ASP A 133 -12.53 23.77 22.20
CA ASP A 133 -12.62 24.66 23.37
C ASP A 133 -12.72 26.11 22.88
N GLY A 134 -13.95 26.50 22.56
CA GLY A 134 -14.33 27.85 22.17
C GLY A 134 -15.49 28.34 23.01
N ALA A 135 -15.17 28.85 24.21
CA ALA A 135 -16.11 29.54 25.08
C ALA A 135 -16.73 30.75 24.36
N ALA A 136 -18.07 30.81 24.30
CA ALA A 136 -18.79 32.04 24.05
C ALA A 136 -20.03 32.14 24.96
N ASN A 137 -20.10 33.30 25.59
CA ASN A 137 -20.86 33.69 26.76
C ASN A 137 -22.24 34.27 26.33
N VAL A 138 -23.30 33.83 27.02
CA VAL A 138 -24.42 34.63 27.56
C VAL A 138 -25.39 35.42 26.65
N GLN A 139 -26.69 35.14 26.92
CA GLN A 139 -27.92 35.96 26.84
C GLN A 139 -28.65 36.21 25.51
N GLY A 140 -29.89 35.72 25.47
CA GLY A 140 -31.05 36.57 25.16
C GLY A 140 -32.03 36.04 24.11
N GLY A 141 -33.28 35.82 24.52
CA GLY A 141 -34.43 36.23 23.69
C GLY A 141 -35.30 35.16 23.03
N ALA A 142 -36.39 34.81 23.72
CA ALA A 142 -37.78 34.77 23.22
C ALA A 142 -38.17 33.96 21.97
N SER A 143 -39.02 32.94 22.25
CA SER A 143 -40.32 32.65 21.64
C SER A 143 -40.50 32.68 20.11
N GLY A 144 -40.85 31.51 19.55
CA GLY A 144 -41.46 31.40 18.24
C GLY A 144 -41.95 29.98 17.95
N SER A 145 -43.18 29.68 18.36
CA SER A 145 -43.94 28.48 18.01
C SER A 145 -44.26 28.38 16.51
N THR A 146 -44.73 27.19 16.12
CA THR A 146 -45.36 26.77 14.84
C THR A 146 -44.36 26.20 13.83
N GLY A 147 -44.53 25.02 13.23
CA GLY A 147 -45.55 23.99 13.29
C GLY A 147 -45.13 22.78 12.41
N TYR A 148 -45.61 21.58 12.75
CA TYR A 148 -45.61 20.39 11.87
C TYR A 148 -46.78 20.50 10.85
N PRO A 149 -46.73 19.88 9.66
CA PRO A 149 -46.93 18.41 9.48
C PRO A 149 -46.03 17.81 8.36
N LEU A 150 -45.57 16.54 8.39
CA LEU A 150 -46.30 15.26 8.30
C LEU A 150 -47.18 15.09 7.04
N LEU A 151 -46.60 14.61 5.94
CA LEU A 151 -47.20 13.76 4.87
C LEU A 151 -45.99 13.13 4.15
N ASP A 152 -45.66 11.84 4.24
CA ASP A 152 -46.41 10.63 3.91
C ASP A 152 -46.86 10.54 2.44
N LEU A 153 -46.56 9.37 1.86
CA LEU A 153 -47.24 8.69 0.76
C LEU A 153 -46.73 8.77 -0.71
N MET A 154 -46.73 7.56 -1.30
CA MET A 154 -46.69 7.12 -2.71
C MET A 154 -45.28 6.79 -3.26
N MET A 155 -44.84 5.54 -3.47
CA MET A 155 -45.50 4.30 -3.95
C MET A 155 -46.04 4.41 -5.39
N SER A 156 -45.52 3.54 -6.25
CA SER A 156 -46.01 3.11 -7.58
C SER A 156 -45.93 4.08 -8.77
N ALA A 157 -45.03 3.75 -9.70
CA ALA A 157 -45.39 3.36 -11.06
C ALA A 157 -44.35 2.36 -11.58
#